data_AF-A0A0G4PHJ2-F1
#
_entry.id   AF-A0A0G4PHJ2-F1
#
_cell.length_a   1.000
_cell.length_b   1.000
_cell.length_c   1.000
_cell.angle_alpha   90.00
_cell.angle_beta   90.00
_cell.angle_gamma   90.00
#
_symmetry.space_group_name_H-M   'P 1'
#
loop_
_entity.id
_entity.type
_entity.pdbx_description
1 polymer ?
#
loop_
_entity_poly.entity_id
_entity_poly.type
_entity_poly.pdbx_seq_one_letter_code
_entity_poly.pdbx_strand_id
1 'polypeptide(L)'
;MVLLTSSTVSAIVSMGVICIFTALLFLSGYVLQQQSVKNIQHALKPQEAAQKARHRSGPAFQKPLKRGLSDTGYGADEDIPIIGSQPNYDSTGNYAYLQMLSEPDPSDICSAILFFKQLSTNGTAVQDRLFMYPEQWDRMSAKRLGSSATKALSLLRAASAKYNIWLLPIDMSAATAAGYSTTNSKLLHLGQIQFMQYDSVLYVQTPGILLDTGKLDDMLLGRPLPLRHDKDRPESYNNEAWIPMPLRANREADLPPVYLITVNNIENGNVEARTHVPNVALPGFGSLVVGPRGAAKAAKSADADQPGYVYFDSDRDGHVKWANNPHFGTWRSQQAEVCEGLDLDEIIHYE
;
A
#
# COMPACT_ATOMS: atom_id res chain seq x y z
N MET A 1 71.93 12.97 -33.88
CA MET A 1 71.11 14.07 -33.33
C MET A 1 69.97 14.30 -34.30
N VAL A 2 68.80 13.69 -34.07
CA VAL A 2 67.67 13.74 -35.01
C VAL A 2 66.82 14.96 -34.64
N LEU A 3 66.87 15.99 -35.48
CA LEU A 3 66.07 17.21 -35.33
C LEU A 3 64.62 16.90 -35.73
N LEU A 4 63.76 16.67 -34.74
CA LEU A 4 62.32 16.66 -34.94
C LEU A 4 61.88 18.05 -35.42
N THR A 5 61.34 18.13 -36.63
CA THR A 5 60.76 19.37 -37.15
C THR A 5 59.53 19.76 -36.33
N SER A 6 59.35 21.06 -36.06
CA SER A 6 58.25 21.61 -35.24
C SER A 6 56.86 21.12 -35.67
N SER A 7 56.66 20.90 -36.97
CA SER A 7 55.43 20.32 -37.54
C SER A 7 55.14 18.90 -37.08
N THR A 8 56.17 18.08 -36.87
CA THR A 8 56.03 16.69 -36.39
C THR A 8 55.58 16.66 -34.94
N VAL A 9 56.12 17.55 -34.10
CA VAL A 9 55.73 17.66 -32.69
C VAL A 9 54.29 18.12 -32.56
N SER A 10 53.85 19.11 -33.33
CA SER A 10 52.47 19.60 -33.33
C SER A 10 51.46 18.53 -33.79
N ALA A 11 51.81 17.75 -34.82
CA ALA A 11 50.97 16.66 -35.30
C ALA A 11 50.80 15.55 -34.25
N ILE A 12 51.89 15.16 -33.57
CA ILE A 12 51.86 14.13 -32.51
C ILE A 12 51.00 14.59 -31.33
N VAL A 13 51.14 15.85 -30.90
CA VAL A 13 50.34 16.41 -29.80
C VAL A 13 48.86 16.46 -30.19
N SER A 14 48.53 16.92 -31.40
CA SER A 14 47.15 17.03 -31.87
C SER A 14 46.47 15.66 -31.99
N MET A 15 47.18 14.66 -32.52
CA MET A 15 46.70 13.28 -32.60
C MET A 15 46.47 12.68 -31.20
N GLY A 16 47.37 12.97 -30.26
CA GLY A 16 47.25 12.54 -28.87
C GLY A 16 46.00 13.09 -28.18
N VAL A 17 45.73 14.39 -28.34
CA VAL A 17 44.53 15.04 -27.78
C VAL A 17 43.25 14.42 -28.34
N ILE A 18 43.16 14.24 -29.65
CA ILE A 18 41.99 13.64 -30.30
C ILE A 18 41.77 12.20 -29.80
N CYS A 19 42.83 11.38 -29.71
CA CYS A 19 42.74 10.02 -29.18
C CYS A 19 42.25 9.98 -27.73
N ILE A 20 42.76 10.86 -26.86
CA ILE A 20 42.37 10.92 -25.45
C ILE A 20 40.89 11.30 -25.31
N PHE A 21 40.44 12.34 -26.00
CA PHE A 21 39.03 12.76 -25.94
C PHE A 21 38.09 11.68 -26.50
N THR A 22 38.49 11.00 -27.58
CA THR A 22 37.71 9.90 -28.13
C THR A 22 37.62 8.72 -27.16
N ALA A 23 38.72 8.38 -26.48
CA ALA A 23 38.74 7.33 -25.46
C ALA A 23 37.88 7.70 -24.24
N LEU A 24 37.91 8.96 -23.78
CA LEU A 24 37.09 9.44 -22.67
C LEU A 24 35.59 9.43 -23.00
N LEU A 25 35.22 9.81 -24.23
CA LEU A 25 33.83 9.73 -24.69
C LEU A 25 33.36 8.28 -24.75
N PHE A 26 34.22 7.37 -25.23
CA PHE A 26 33.93 5.94 -25.26
C PHE A 26 33.78 5.36 -23.85
N LEU A 27 34.66 5.72 -22.91
CA LEU A 27 34.57 5.28 -21.52
C LEU A 27 33.32 5.82 -20.82
N SER A 28 32.94 7.08 -21.09
CA SER A 28 31.72 7.68 -20.56
C SER A 28 30.47 6.94 -21.04
N GLY A 29 30.39 6.65 -22.34
CA GLY A 29 29.31 5.82 -22.90
C GLY A 29 29.31 4.40 -22.33
N TYR A 30 30.49 3.79 -22.16
CA TYR A 30 30.65 2.44 -21.62
C TYR A 30 30.20 2.34 -20.15
N VAL A 31 30.51 3.34 -19.32
CA VAL A 31 30.09 3.37 -17.91
C VAL A 31 28.57 3.54 -17.78
N LEU A 32 27.96 4.40 -18.61
CA LEU A 32 26.51 4.58 -18.63
C LEU A 32 25.77 3.29 -19.06
N GLN A 33 26.32 2.55 -20.02
CA GLN A 33 25.76 1.27 -20.45
C GLN A 33 25.90 0.18 -19.38
N GLN A 34 27.03 0.15 -18.65
CA GLN A 34 27.24 -0.77 -17.53
C GLN A 34 26.28 -0.54 -16.35
N GLN A 35 25.93 0.72 -16.06
CA GLN A 35 24.93 1.04 -15.01
C GLN A 35 23.53 0.59 -15.40
N SER A 36 23.15 0.73 -16.67
CA SER A 36 21.85 0.26 -17.17
C SER A 36 21.69 -1.26 -17.05
N VAL A 37 22.71 -2.04 -17.44
CA VAL A 37 22.65 -3.51 -17.37
C VAL A 37 22.73 -4.02 -15.92
N LYS A 38 23.51 -3.37 -15.05
CA LYS A 38 23.57 -3.74 -13.63
C LYS A 38 22.27 -3.43 -12.88
N ASN A 39 21.59 -2.32 -13.18
CA ASN A 39 20.29 -2.01 -12.59
C ASN A 39 19.20 -3.01 -13.03
N ILE A 40 19.24 -3.51 -14.28
CA ILE A 40 18.30 -4.52 -14.76
C ILE A 40 18.59 -5.90 -14.14
N GLN A 41 19.86 -6.29 -13.97
CA GLN A 41 20.20 -7.56 -13.31
C GLN A 41 19.88 -7.57 -11.81
N HIS A 42 19.93 -6.43 -11.11
CA HIS A 42 19.47 -6.32 -9.73
C HIS A 42 17.94 -6.33 -9.60
N ALA A 43 17.21 -5.86 -10.62
CA ALA A 43 15.75 -5.92 -10.64
C ALA A 43 15.19 -7.32 -10.98
N LEU A 44 15.96 -8.18 -11.67
CA LEU A 44 15.48 -9.49 -12.13
C LEU A 44 16.04 -10.70 -11.36
N LYS A 45 17.06 -10.55 -10.52
CA LYS A 45 17.75 -11.67 -9.86
C LYS A 45 17.58 -11.61 -8.33
N PRO A 46 16.36 -11.85 -7.82
CA PRO A 46 16.17 -13.01 -6.94
C PRO A 46 14.80 -13.72 -7.01
N GLN A 47 14.10 -13.76 -8.16
CA GLN A 47 12.73 -14.34 -8.20
C GLN A 47 12.62 -15.79 -8.73
N GLU A 48 13.53 -16.27 -9.58
CA GLU A 48 13.45 -17.65 -10.09
C GLU A 48 13.75 -18.73 -9.03
N ALA A 49 14.60 -18.42 -8.03
CA ALA A 49 14.94 -19.38 -6.97
C ALA A 49 13.81 -19.55 -5.94
N ALA A 50 13.03 -18.49 -5.66
CA ALA A 50 11.90 -18.54 -4.75
C ALA A 50 10.66 -19.20 -5.38
N GLN A 51 10.47 -19.07 -6.70
CA GLN A 51 9.36 -19.68 -7.42
C GLN A 51 9.51 -21.21 -7.55
N LYS A 52 10.73 -21.74 -7.78
CA LYS A 52 10.94 -23.21 -7.85
C LYS A 52 10.81 -23.93 -6.50
N ALA A 53 11.04 -23.24 -5.38
CA ALA A 53 10.92 -23.85 -4.05
C ALA A 53 9.47 -23.94 -3.53
N ARG A 54 8.54 -23.12 -4.04
CA ARG A 54 7.14 -23.07 -3.57
C ARG A 54 6.19 -24.02 -4.28
N HIS A 55 6.56 -24.60 -5.43
CA HIS A 55 5.74 -25.58 -6.14
C HIS A 55 5.74 -27.01 -5.54
N ARG A 56 6.43 -27.27 -4.43
CA ARG A 56 6.56 -28.63 -3.86
C ARG A 56 5.90 -28.86 -2.50
N SER A 57 5.19 -27.88 -1.95
CA SER A 57 4.58 -27.98 -0.62
C SER A 57 3.13 -27.52 -0.65
N GLY A 58 2.23 -28.37 -1.15
CA GLY A 58 0.79 -28.17 -0.97
C GLY A 58 0.37 -28.62 0.44
N PRO A 59 -0.38 -27.81 1.20
CA PRO A 59 -0.98 -28.29 2.44
C PRO A 59 -2.23 -29.13 2.13
N ALA A 60 -2.22 -30.38 2.59
CA ALA A 60 -3.40 -31.23 2.62
C ALA A 60 -4.39 -30.70 3.68
N PHE A 61 -5.41 -29.98 3.23
CA PHE A 61 -6.51 -29.55 4.10
C PHE A 61 -7.55 -30.68 4.23
N GLN A 62 -7.55 -31.36 5.38
CA GLN A 62 -8.60 -32.31 5.76
C GLN A 62 -9.88 -31.54 6.11
N LYS A 63 -10.94 -31.71 5.31
CA LYS A 63 -12.30 -31.26 5.65
C LYS A 63 -12.82 -32.02 6.88
N PRO A 64 -13.47 -31.36 7.85
CA PRO A 64 -14.25 -32.05 8.87
C PRO A 64 -15.54 -32.61 8.26
N LEU A 65 -15.77 -33.91 8.49
CA LEU A 65 -16.95 -34.66 8.10
C LEU A 65 -18.15 -34.21 8.96
N LYS A 66 -19.16 -33.55 8.36
CA LYS A 66 -20.50 -33.44 8.98
C LYS A 66 -21.30 -34.70 8.65
N ARG A 67 -21.76 -35.42 9.68
CA ARG A 67 -22.57 -36.64 9.62
C ARG A 67 -23.89 -36.42 10.38
N GLY A 68 -24.99 -36.89 9.76
CA GLY A 68 -26.36 -37.03 10.30
C GLY A 68 -27.33 -36.06 9.60
N LEU A 69 -28.12 -36.39 8.57
CA LEU A 69 -28.97 -37.54 8.20
C LEU A 69 -30.29 -37.65 8.99
N SER A 70 -31.40 -37.32 8.30
CA SER A 70 -32.80 -37.82 8.34
C SER A 70 -33.64 -36.79 7.55
N ASP A 71 -33.95 -36.97 6.26
CA ASP A 71 -34.96 -37.86 5.64
C ASP A 71 -36.40 -37.63 6.14
N THR A 72 -37.20 -36.93 5.32
CA THR A 72 -38.60 -37.25 4.98
C THR A 72 -39.01 -36.39 3.78
N GLY A 73 -39.50 -37.03 2.72
CA GLY A 73 -39.77 -36.40 1.42
C GLY A 73 -41.22 -35.98 1.11
N TYR A 74 -41.37 -35.63 -0.17
CA TYR A 74 -42.57 -35.37 -0.99
C TYR A 74 -43.19 -33.96 -0.97
N GLY A 75 -43.21 -33.32 -2.16
CA GLY A 75 -44.23 -32.34 -2.54
C GLY A 75 -43.73 -31.17 -3.41
N ALA A 76 -44.09 -31.20 -4.69
CA ALA A 76 -43.83 -30.26 -5.78
C ALA A 76 -44.06 -28.75 -5.56
N ASP A 77 -43.31 -27.99 -6.37
CA ASP A 77 -43.57 -26.67 -6.99
C ASP A 77 -43.95 -25.47 -6.12
N GLU A 78 -42.96 -24.60 -5.90
CA GLU A 78 -43.09 -23.16 -6.17
C GLU A 78 -41.70 -22.58 -6.51
N ASP A 79 -41.57 -22.11 -7.75
CA ASP A 79 -40.39 -21.43 -8.29
C ASP A 79 -40.10 -20.13 -7.53
N ILE A 80 -39.18 -20.19 -6.57
CA ILE A 80 -38.46 -19.00 -6.09
C ILE A 80 -37.09 -19.01 -6.78
N PRO A 81 -36.76 -18.02 -7.63
CA PRO A 81 -35.41 -17.92 -8.18
C PRO A 81 -34.47 -17.52 -7.04
N ILE A 82 -33.84 -18.52 -6.43
CA ILE A 82 -32.67 -18.33 -5.57
C ILE A 82 -31.58 -17.78 -6.50
N ILE A 83 -31.33 -16.48 -6.40
CA ILE A 83 -30.25 -15.80 -7.10
C ILE A 83 -28.93 -16.43 -6.67
N GLY A 84 -28.39 -17.23 -7.57
CA GLY A 84 -26.99 -17.20 -7.99
C GLY A 84 -25.97 -17.45 -6.89
N SER A 85 -25.65 -18.74 -6.71
CA SER A 85 -24.29 -19.27 -6.60
C SER A 85 -23.19 -18.20 -6.64
N GLN A 86 -22.55 -17.94 -5.50
CA GLN A 86 -21.30 -17.17 -5.46
C GLN A 86 -20.33 -17.80 -6.47
N PRO A 87 -19.81 -17.04 -7.46
CA PRO A 87 -18.68 -17.51 -8.23
C PRO A 87 -17.55 -17.72 -7.22
N ASN A 88 -17.03 -18.94 -7.15
CA ASN A 88 -15.78 -19.21 -6.47
C ASN A 88 -14.70 -18.49 -7.31
N TYR A 89 -14.49 -17.21 -7.05
CA TYR A 89 -13.36 -16.46 -7.58
C TYR A 89 -12.13 -17.08 -6.95
N ASP A 90 -11.52 -18.06 -7.65
CA ASP A 90 -10.19 -18.54 -7.31
C ASP A 90 -9.29 -17.29 -7.22
N SER A 91 -8.81 -16.97 -6.02
CA SER A 91 -8.12 -15.73 -5.67
C SER A 91 -6.69 -15.70 -6.24
N THR A 92 -6.54 -15.88 -7.54
CA THR A 92 -5.25 -15.96 -8.22
C THR A 92 -4.62 -14.59 -8.50
N GLY A 93 -5.20 -13.51 -7.99
CA GLY A 93 -4.69 -12.16 -8.15
C GLY A 93 -3.65 -11.74 -7.10
N ASN A 94 -2.90 -10.70 -7.42
CA ASN A 94 -1.94 -10.05 -6.53
C ASN A 94 -2.61 -8.85 -5.84
N TYR A 95 -2.79 -8.95 -4.53
CA TYR A 95 -3.48 -7.95 -3.71
C TYR A 95 -2.55 -7.42 -2.62
N ALA A 96 -2.76 -6.16 -2.24
CA ALA A 96 -2.04 -5.58 -1.12
C ALA A 96 -2.89 -4.63 -0.28
N TYR A 97 -2.58 -4.56 1.01
CA TYR A 97 -3.04 -3.47 1.88
C TYR A 97 -2.04 -2.33 1.86
N LEU A 98 -2.53 -1.09 1.82
CA LEU A 98 -1.73 0.12 1.86
C LEU A 98 -2.12 0.99 3.04
N GLN A 99 -1.13 1.41 3.81
CA GLN A 99 -1.21 2.60 4.63
C GLN A 99 -0.12 3.58 4.20
N MET A 100 -0.38 4.87 4.38
CA MET A 100 0.57 5.90 4.00
C MET A 100 0.47 7.09 4.93
N LEU A 101 1.58 7.81 5.07
CA LEU A 101 1.66 9.02 5.89
C LEU A 101 2.51 10.05 5.16
N SER A 102 1.97 11.26 4.96
CA SER A 102 2.73 12.38 4.41
C SER A 102 3.57 13.12 5.45
N GLU A 103 3.31 12.92 6.74
CA GLU A 103 4.04 13.53 7.86
C GLU A 103 4.58 12.46 8.82
N PRO A 104 5.80 12.62 9.38
CA PRO A 104 6.45 11.61 10.22
C PRO A 104 5.94 11.65 11.66
N ASP A 105 4.61 11.64 11.85
CA ASP A 105 4.00 11.66 13.18
C ASP A 105 4.26 10.34 13.94
N PRO A 106 4.83 10.37 15.15
CA PRO A 106 5.15 9.16 15.90
C PRO A 106 3.91 8.30 16.22
N SER A 107 2.79 8.92 16.56
CA SER A 107 1.56 8.19 16.88
C SER A 107 1.03 7.48 15.64
N ASP A 108 0.93 8.17 14.51
CA ASP A 108 0.41 7.59 13.28
C ASP A 108 1.33 6.48 12.74
N ILE A 109 2.65 6.65 12.82
CA ILE A 109 3.61 5.58 12.48
C ILE A 109 3.36 4.34 13.35
N CYS A 110 3.18 4.52 14.66
CA CYS A 110 2.89 3.42 15.58
C CYS A 110 1.51 2.79 15.32
N SER A 111 0.52 3.57 14.93
CA SER A 111 -0.78 3.06 14.51
C SER A 111 -0.66 2.19 13.26
N ALA A 112 0.20 2.58 12.30
CA ALA A 112 0.43 1.80 11.11
C ALA A 112 1.17 0.49 11.39
N ILE A 113 2.18 0.52 12.27
CA ILE A 113 2.86 -0.69 12.74
C ILE A 113 1.84 -1.65 13.38
N LEU A 114 0.93 -1.14 14.21
CA LEU A 114 -0.12 -1.94 14.84
C LEU A 114 -1.03 -2.62 13.80
N PHE A 115 -1.49 -1.87 12.80
CA PHE A 115 -2.31 -2.40 11.72
C PHE A 115 -1.62 -3.57 10.99
N PHE A 116 -0.35 -3.39 10.58
CA PHE A 116 0.38 -4.44 9.88
C PHE A 116 0.74 -5.64 10.77
N LYS A 117 1.02 -5.41 12.06
CA LYS A 117 1.15 -6.49 13.05
C LYS A 117 -0.10 -7.34 13.05
N GLN A 118 -1.28 -6.71 13.20
CA GLN A 118 -2.57 -7.41 13.27
C GLN A 118 -2.85 -8.20 11.98
N LEU A 119 -2.63 -7.61 10.80
CA LEU A 119 -2.75 -8.33 9.53
C LEU A 119 -1.81 -9.55 9.48
N SER A 120 -0.58 -9.41 9.98
CA SER A 120 0.44 -10.47 9.95
C SER A 120 0.12 -11.60 10.93
N THR A 121 -0.40 -11.28 12.11
CA THR A 121 -0.71 -12.27 13.15
C THR A 121 -2.06 -12.96 12.94
N ASN A 122 -3.04 -12.27 12.36
CA ASN A 122 -4.39 -12.80 12.17
C ASN A 122 -4.52 -13.70 10.94
N GLY A 123 -3.50 -13.75 10.07
CA GLY A 123 -3.47 -14.66 8.92
C GLY A 123 -4.34 -14.19 7.75
N THR A 124 -4.21 -12.93 7.34
CA THR A 124 -4.89 -12.40 6.13
C THR A 124 -4.59 -13.23 4.88
N ALA A 125 -5.59 -13.36 4.01
CA ALA A 125 -5.49 -13.96 2.68
C ALA A 125 -4.76 -13.05 1.67
N VAL A 126 -4.64 -11.74 1.96
CA VAL A 126 -3.96 -10.76 1.12
C VAL A 126 -2.44 -10.88 1.29
N GLN A 127 -1.70 -10.88 0.18
CA GLN A 127 -0.31 -11.30 0.19
C GLN A 127 0.61 -10.23 0.81
N ASP A 128 0.47 -8.98 0.36
CA ASP A 128 1.43 -7.92 0.65
C ASP A 128 0.87 -6.78 1.52
N ARG A 129 1.78 -6.15 2.24
CA ARG A 129 1.55 -5.06 3.18
C ARG A 129 2.47 -3.92 2.80
N LEU A 130 1.90 -2.83 2.31
CA LEU A 130 2.64 -1.69 1.78
C LEU A 130 2.53 -0.52 2.74
N PHE A 131 3.66 0.08 3.11
CA PHE A 131 3.70 1.34 3.83
C PHE A 131 4.41 2.39 2.99
N MET A 132 3.66 3.38 2.53
CA MET A 132 4.17 4.44 1.66
C MET A 132 4.47 5.71 2.46
N TYR A 133 5.64 6.29 2.22
CA TYR A 133 6.05 7.50 2.92
C TYR A 133 6.98 8.37 2.05
N PRO A 134 7.07 9.67 2.35
CA PRO A 134 8.02 10.58 1.72
C PRO A 134 9.50 10.17 1.96
N GLU A 135 10.29 9.94 0.90
CA GLU A 135 11.70 9.49 0.99
C GLU A 135 12.60 10.44 1.81
N GLN A 136 12.29 11.73 1.84
CA GLN A 136 13.08 12.72 2.59
C GLN A 136 13.13 12.42 4.09
N TRP A 137 12.18 11.67 4.65
CA TRP A 137 12.24 11.20 6.04
C TRP A 137 13.53 10.44 6.34
N ASP A 138 14.04 9.68 5.38
CA ASP A 138 15.30 8.91 5.52
C ASP A 138 16.55 9.80 5.47
N ARG A 139 16.41 11.03 4.94
CA ARG A 139 17.51 11.99 4.76
C ARG A 139 17.48 13.12 5.78
N MET A 140 16.38 13.29 6.53
CA MET A 140 16.23 14.31 7.55
C MET A 140 17.16 14.04 8.74
N SER A 141 17.75 15.10 9.29
CA SER A 141 18.52 14.98 10.52
C SER A 141 17.59 14.78 11.73
N ALA A 142 18.07 14.07 12.75
CA ALA A 142 17.33 13.86 13.99
C ALA A 142 16.85 15.17 14.64
N LYS A 143 17.59 16.28 14.46
CA LYS A 143 17.17 17.60 14.93
C LYS A 143 15.90 18.12 14.21
N ARG A 144 15.77 17.86 12.90
CA ARG A 144 14.58 18.28 12.13
C ARG A 144 13.40 17.36 12.36
N LEU A 145 13.66 16.07 12.50
CA LEU A 145 12.63 15.06 12.69
C LEU A 145 12.09 15.04 14.12
N GLY A 146 12.94 15.31 15.11
CA GLY A 146 12.65 15.12 16.53
C GLY A 146 13.04 13.72 17.02
N SER A 147 13.26 13.58 18.32
CA SER A 147 13.64 12.31 18.98
C SER A 147 12.56 11.24 18.80
N SER A 148 11.30 11.61 19.06
CA SER A 148 10.16 10.70 19.01
C SER A 148 9.92 10.17 17.59
N ALA A 149 9.94 11.03 16.57
CA ALA A 149 9.80 10.60 15.17
C ALA A 149 11.00 9.76 14.71
N THR A 150 12.22 10.11 15.13
CA THR A 150 13.43 9.31 14.80
C THR A 150 13.31 7.90 15.37
N LYS A 151 12.85 7.78 16.62
CA LYS A 151 12.62 6.48 17.25
C LYS A 151 11.45 5.74 16.60
N ALA A 152 10.35 6.40 16.27
CA ALA A 152 9.22 5.79 15.55
C ALA A 152 9.64 5.23 14.18
N LEU A 153 10.44 5.96 13.40
CA LEU A 153 10.98 5.44 12.13
C LEU A 153 11.93 4.26 12.34
N SER A 154 12.72 4.25 13.42
CA SER A 154 13.56 3.08 13.74
C SER A 154 12.71 1.85 14.05
N LEU A 155 11.61 2.03 14.77
CA LEU A 155 10.64 0.98 15.09
C LEU A 155 9.91 0.50 13.84
N LEU A 156 9.54 1.40 12.92
CA LEU A 156 8.94 1.05 11.63
C LEU A 156 9.87 0.17 10.79
N ARG A 157 11.18 0.47 10.74
CA ARG A 157 12.17 -0.36 10.03
C ARG A 157 12.36 -1.72 10.68
N ALA A 158 12.28 -1.82 12.01
CA ALA A 158 12.30 -3.11 12.70
C ALA A 158 11.01 -3.91 12.44
N ALA A 159 9.86 -3.23 12.47
CA ALA A 159 8.55 -3.80 12.18
C ALA A 159 8.43 -4.28 10.73
N SER A 160 9.07 -3.60 9.77
CA SER A 160 9.03 -4.01 8.37
C SER A 160 9.65 -5.37 8.15
N ALA A 161 10.80 -5.63 8.77
CA ALA A 161 11.43 -6.95 8.76
C ALA A 161 10.59 -8.00 9.51
N LYS A 162 9.97 -7.63 10.64
CA LYS A 162 9.22 -8.56 11.49
C LYS A 162 7.86 -8.96 10.91
N TYR A 163 7.13 -8.04 10.31
CA TYR A 163 5.76 -8.22 9.84
C TYR A 163 5.66 -8.22 8.30
N ASN A 164 6.80 -8.32 7.60
CA ASN A 164 6.90 -8.34 6.14
C ASN A 164 6.19 -7.12 5.49
N ILE A 165 6.50 -5.93 6.00
CA ILE A 165 5.98 -4.66 5.47
C ILE A 165 6.95 -4.15 4.41
N TRP A 166 6.43 -3.86 3.23
CA TRP A 166 7.17 -3.27 2.14
C TRP A 166 7.15 -1.76 2.32
N LEU A 167 8.30 -1.20 2.68
CA LEU A 167 8.50 0.23 2.83
C LEU A 167 8.67 0.85 1.43
N LEU A 168 7.77 1.77 1.06
CA LEU A 168 7.74 2.45 -0.23
C LEU A 168 8.11 3.93 -0.07
N PRO A 169 9.41 4.28 -0.05
CA PRO A 169 9.84 5.67 -0.05
C PRO A 169 9.55 6.33 -1.40
N ILE A 170 8.83 7.45 -1.40
CA ILE A 170 8.47 8.21 -2.60
C ILE A 170 9.20 9.55 -2.61
N ASP A 171 9.87 9.84 -3.73
CA ASP A 171 10.52 11.13 -3.91
C ASP A 171 9.47 12.24 -4.13
N MET A 172 9.40 13.16 -3.17
CA MET A 172 8.53 14.34 -3.20
C MET A 172 9.29 15.62 -3.59
N SER A 173 10.58 15.52 -3.92
CA SER A 173 11.47 16.68 -4.14
C SER A 173 10.95 17.62 -5.24
N ALA A 174 10.55 17.07 -6.39
CA ALA A 174 10.01 17.88 -7.50
C ALA A 174 8.70 18.60 -7.12
N ALA A 175 7.82 17.96 -6.34
CA ALA A 175 6.56 18.56 -5.89
C ALA A 175 6.83 19.69 -4.89
N THR A 176 7.68 19.45 -3.90
CA THR A 176 8.04 20.45 -2.88
C THR A 176 8.82 21.63 -3.47
N ALA A 177 9.72 21.38 -4.44
CA ALA A 177 10.44 22.43 -5.16
C ALA A 177 9.52 23.33 -5.98
N ALA A 178 8.39 22.80 -6.46
CA ALA A 178 7.35 23.57 -7.13
C ALA A 178 6.38 24.28 -6.16
N GLY A 179 6.65 24.24 -4.85
CA GLY A 179 5.85 24.91 -3.83
C GLY A 179 4.60 24.16 -3.38
N TYR A 180 4.44 22.89 -3.78
CA TYR A 180 3.31 22.07 -3.32
C TYR A 180 3.56 21.49 -1.94
N SER A 181 2.51 21.44 -1.11
CA SER A 181 2.53 20.76 0.19
C SER A 181 2.60 19.25 0.03
N THR A 182 3.20 18.57 1.00
CA THR A 182 3.24 17.11 1.10
C THR A 182 1.93 16.60 1.67
N THR A 183 1.02 16.14 0.80
CA THR A 183 -0.27 15.57 1.19
C THR A 183 -0.36 14.09 0.85
N ASN A 184 -1.25 13.35 1.52
CA ASN A 184 -1.49 11.92 1.24
C ASN A 184 -1.94 11.69 -0.20
N SER A 185 -2.82 12.55 -0.74
CA SER A 185 -3.25 12.45 -2.14
C SER A 185 -2.10 12.62 -3.14
N LYS A 186 -1.15 13.52 -2.86
CA LYS A 186 0.03 13.78 -3.71
C LYS A 186 1.04 12.66 -3.60
N LEU A 187 1.25 12.16 -2.39
CA LEU A 187 2.08 10.99 -2.12
C LEU A 187 1.56 9.78 -2.89
N LEU A 188 0.25 9.49 -2.79
CA LEU A 188 -0.39 8.42 -3.55
C LEU A 188 -0.19 8.61 -5.05
N HIS A 189 -0.44 9.81 -5.58
CA HIS A 189 -0.32 10.10 -7.00
C HIS A 189 1.08 9.82 -7.56
N LEU A 190 2.13 10.24 -6.85
CA LEU A 190 3.51 9.99 -7.24
C LEU A 190 3.92 8.53 -7.02
N GLY A 191 3.35 7.86 -6.03
CA GLY A 191 3.62 6.48 -5.69
C GLY A 191 2.89 5.42 -6.52
N GLN A 192 1.89 5.79 -7.35
CA GLN A 192 1.06 4.80 -8.09
C GLN A 192 1.89 3.83 -8.95
N ILE A 193 3.04 4.27 -9.45
CA ILE A 193 3.93 3.44 -10.25
C ILE A 193 4.50 2.25 -9.48
N GLN A 194 4.53 2.30 -8.15
CA GLN A 194 4.99 1.18 -7.31
C GLN A 194 3.99 0.01 -7.30
N PHE A 195 2.78 0.21 -7.81
CA PHE A 195 1.72 -0.79 -7.74
C PHE A 195 1.59 -1.68 -8.98
N MET A 196 2.51 -1.57 -9.95
CA MET A 196 2.43 -2.28 -11.25
C MET A 196 2.32 -3.81 -11.15
N GLN A 197 2.77 -4.40 -10.05
CA GLN A 197 2.72 -5.86 -9.84
C GLN A 197 1.41 -6.36 -9.22
N TYR A 198 0.56 -5.45 -8.75
CA TYR A 198 -0.70 -5.78 -8.10
C TYR A 198 -1.86 -5.63 -9.08
N ASP A 199 -2.89 -6.46 -8.93
CA ASP A 199 -4.16 -6.25 -9.60
C ASP A 199 -4.97 -5.18 -8.85
N SER A 200 -4.84 -5.17 -7.52
CA SER A 200 -5.38 -4.09 -6.70
C SER A 200 -4.64 -3.88 -5.38
N VAL A 201 -4.73 -2.64 -4.91
CA VAL A 201 -4.20 -2.20 -3.62
C VAL A 201 -5.34 -1.51 -2.87
N LEU A 202 -5.63 -1.97 -1.66
CA LEU A 202 -6.62 -1.35 -0.79
C LEU A 202 -5.92 -0.41 0.20
N TYR A 203 -6.13 0.89 0.01
CA TYR A 203 -5.77 1.89 1.01
C TYR A 203 -6.83 1.94 2.11
N VAL A 204 -6.35 1.97 3.35
CA VAL A 204 -7.16 2.25 4.55
C VAL A 204 -6.47 3.37 5.35
N GLN A 205 -7.25 4.36 5.77
CA GLN A 205 -6.73 5.53 6.48
C GLN A 205 -6.08 5.18 7.82
N THR A 206 -4.94 5.84 8.09
CA THR A 206 -4.25 5.87 9.38
C THR A 206 -4.49 7.26 10.01
N PRO A 207 -4.62 7.37 11.34
CA PRO A 207 -4.62 6.32 12.35
C PRO A 207 -5.92 5.51 12.42
N GLY A 208 -5.84 4.29 12.97
CA GLY A 208 -6.99 3.39 13.11
C GLY A 208 -6.66 2.05 13.76
N ILE A 209 -7.69 1.27 14.04
CA ILE A 209 -7.61 -0.07 14.65
C ILE A 209 -8.35 -1.09 13.78
N LEU A 210 -7.68 -2.21 13.48
CA LEU A 210 -8.29 -3.36 12.82
C LEU A 210 -9.04 -4.19 13.86
N LEU A 211 -10.31 -4.45 13.61
CA LEU A 211 -11.18 -5.26 14.47
C LEU A 211 -11.49 -6.62 13.85
N ASP A 212 -11.62 -6.68 12.52
CA ASP A 212 -11.91 -7.91 11.80
C ASP A 212 -11.15 -7.94 10.46
N THR A 213 -10.12 -8.78 10.42
CA THR A 213 -9.29 -8.99 9.22
C THR A 213 -10.07 -9.72 8.12
N GLY A 214 -10.92 -10.69 8.50
CA GLY A 214 -11.70 -11.48 7.55
C GLY A 214 -12.67 -10.61 6.77
N LYS A 215 -13.30 -9.62 7.40
CA LYS A 215 -14.18 -8.65 6.72
C LYS A 215 -13.45 -7.82 5.66
N LEU A 216 -12.22 -7.36 5.94
CA LEU A 216 -11.44 -6.63 4.94
C LEU A 216 -11.04 -7.55 3.77
N ASP A 217 -10.63 -8.78 4.06
CA ASP A 217 -10.27 -9.77 3.05
C ASP A 217 -11.47 -10.13 2.18
N ASP A 218 -12.62 -10.43 2.78
CA ASP A 218 -13.88 -10.74 2.09
C ASP A 218 -14.33 -9.58 1.19
N MET A 219 -14.10 -8.34 1.60
CA MET A 219 -14.42 -7.18 0.77
C MET A 219 -13.46 -7.06 -0.43
N LEU A 220 -12.16 -7.27 -0.23
CA LEU A 220 -11.17 -7.12 -1.29
C LEU A 220 -11.20 -8.28 -2.29
N LEU A 221 -11.49 -9.49 -1.81
CA LEU A 221 -11.40 -10.73 -2.57
C LEU A 221 -12.77 -11.28 -2.99
N GLY A 222 -13.82 -11.00 -2.24
CA GLY A 222 -15.15 -11.60 -2.43
C GLY A 222 -16.01 -10.92 -3.50
N ARG A 223 -15.55 -9.80 -4.09
CA ARG A 223 -16.26 -9.07 -5.14
C ARG A 223 -15.39 -8.85 -6.36
N PRO A 224 -15.99 -8.81 -7.57
CA PRO A 224 -15.24 -8.53 -8.78
C PRO A 224 -14.64 -7.12 -8.75
N LEU A 225 -13.38 -7.01 -9.15
CA LEU A 225 -12.70 -5.72 -9.22
C LEU A 225 -13.07 -4.95 -10.50
N PRO A 226 -13.26 -3.63 -10.43
CA PRO A 226 -13.41 -2.77 -11.60
C PRO A 226 -12.03 -2.55 -12.26
N LEU A 227 -11.50 -3.62 -12.86
CA LEU A 227 -10.29 -3.60 -13.68
C LEU A 227 -10.54 -2.84 -14.99
N ARG A 228 -9.68 -3.05 -16.01
CA ARG A 228 -9.80 -2.41 -17.33
C ARG A 228 -11.19 -2.63 -17.90
N HIS A 229 -11.72 -1.58 -18.52
CA HIS A 229 -12.99 -1.66 -19.25
C HIS A 229 -12.95 -2.82 -20.24
N ASP A 230 -13.89 -3.73 -20.08
CA ASP A 230 -14.03 -4.95 -20.82
C ASP A 230 -15.53 -5.14 -21.11
N LYS A 231 -15.88 -5.12 -22.39
CA LYS A 231 -17.29 -5.18 -22.82
C LYS A 231 -17.93 -6.52 -22.46
N ASP A 232 -17.13 -7.57 -22.39
CA ASP A 232 -17.56 -8.93 -22.08
C ASP A 232 -17.67 -9.16 -20.57
N ARG A 233 -17.19 -8.21 -19.76
CA ARG A 233 -17.20 -8.24 -18.30
C ARG A 233 -17.94 -7.02 -17.72
N PRO A 234 -19.29 -7.07 -17.57
CA PRO A 234 -20.11 -5.93 -17.13
C PRO A 234 -19.61 -5.26 -15.85
N GLU A 235 -19.10 -6.01 -14.88
CA GLU A 235 -18.55 -5.53 -13.62
C GLU A 235 -17.28 -4.66 -13.78
N SER A 236 -16.65 -4.64 -14.95
CA SER A 236 -15.49 -3.80 -15.24
C SER A 236 -15.84 -2.32 -15.49
N TYR A 237 -17.09 -2.06 -15.86
CA TYR A 237 -17.60 -0.71 -16.17
C TYR A 237 -18.90 -0.35 -15.46
N ASN A 238 -19.63 -1.34 -14.95
CA ASN A 238 -20.81 -1.17 -14.12
C ASN A 238 -20.66 -1.99 -12.84
N ASN A 239 -19.68 -1.61 -12.01
CA ASN A 239 -19.40 -2.27 -10.75
C ASN A 239 -20.31 -1.72 -9.65
N GLU A 240 -21.11 -2.60 -9.02
CA GLU A 240 -22.00 -2.18 -7.92
C GLU A 240 -21.24 -1.84 -6.64
N ALA A 241 -20.11 -2.51 -6.38
CA ALA A 241 -19.39 -2.45 -5.11
C ALA A 241 -18.38 -1.31 -5.05
N TRP A 242 -17.82 -0.94 -6.20
CA TRP A 242 -16.70 -0.02 -6.32
C TRP A 242 -17.05 1.14 -7.23
N ILE A 243 -17.29 2.30 -6.62
CA ILE A 243 -17.69 3.52 -7.32
C ILE A 243 -16.42 4.24 -7.81
N PRO A 244 -16.28 4.51 -9.12
CA PRO A 244 -15.12 5.24 -9.64
C PRO A 244 -15.01 6.63 -9.01
N MET A 245 -13.84 6.94 -8.47
CA MET A 245 -13.52 8.25 -7.90
C MET A 245 -12.11 8.61 -8.36
N PRO A 246 -11.92 9.53 -9.31
CA PRO A 246 -10.59 9.89 -9.78
C PRO A 246 -9.78 10.62 -8.70
N LEU A 247 -8.51 10.24 -8.55
CA LEU A 247 -7.57 10.91 -7.65
C LEU A 247 -7.32 12.37 -8.10
N ARG A 248 -7.64 13.34 -7.23
CA ARG A 248 -7.48 14.79 -7.49
C ARG A 248 -6.39 15.41 -6.63
N ALA A 249 -5.17 14.89 -6.75
CA ALA A 249 -4.03 15.27 -5.91
C ALA A 249 -3.64 16.76 -5.92
N ASN A 250 -4.09 17.55 -6.90
CA ASN A 250 -3.83 19.00 -6.95
C ASN A 250 -4.90 19.85 -6.25
N ARG A 251 -6.04 19.25 -5.85
CA ARG A 251 -7.19 19.96 -5.27
C ARG A 251 -7.59 19.43 -3.90
N GLU A 252 -7.36 18.15 -3.66
CA GLU A 252 -7.76 17.45 -2.45
C GLU A 252 -6.47 17.04 -1.71
N ALA A 253 -6.33 17.43 -0.44
CA ALA A 253 -5.18 17.02 0.37
C ALA A 253 -5.36 15.60 0.91
N ASP A 254 -6.58 15.33 1.38
CA ASP A 254 -6.95 14.08 2.04
C ASP A 254 -7.60 13.11 1.05
N LEU A 255 -7.46 11.83 1.37
CA LEU A 255 -8.13 10.73 0.66
C LEU A 255 -9.37 10.31 1.45
N PRO A 256 -10.36 9.69 0.79
CA PRO A 256 -11.42 8.98 1.49
C PRO A 256 -10.83 7.92 2.46
N PRO A 257 -11.53 7.58 3.56
CA PRO A 257 -11.02 6.63 4.56
C PRO A 257 -10.67 5.24 4.02
N VAL A 258 -11.28 4.87 2.89
CA VAL A 258 -10.98 3.66 2.12
C VAL A 258 -10.91 4.02 0.66
N TYR A 259 -9.87 3.52 -0.02
CA TYR A 259 -9.66 3.79 -1.43
C TYR A 259 -9.08 2.55 -2.10
N LEU A 260 -9.76 2.04 -3.12
CA LEU A 260 -9.28 0.91 -3.91
C LEU A 260 -8.55 1.44 -5.14
N ILE A 261 -7.30 1.07 -5.29
CA ILE A 261 -6.50 1.30 -6.50
C ILE A 261 -6.50 0.00 -7.31
N THR A 262 -7.10 0.00 -8.50
CA THR A 262 -6.96 -1.11 -9.45
C THR A 262 -5.92 -0.77 -10.49
N VAL A 263 -5.05 -1.71 -10.82
CA VAL A 263 -3.94 -1.50 -11.75
C VAL A 263 -4.12 -2.41 -12.94
N ASN A 264 -3.96 -1.83 -14.13
CA ASN A 264 -4.22 -2.52 -15.39
C ASN A 264 -3.01 -2.40 -16.30
N ASN A 265 -2.50 -3.53 -16.75
CA ASN A 265 -1.51 -3.59 -17.82
C ASN A 265 -2.22 -3.41 -19.16
N ILE A 266 -1.90 -2.33 -19.87
CA ILE A 266 -2.39 -2.02 -21.21
C ILE A 266 -1.40 -2.62 -22.23
N GLU A 267 -1.93 -2.95 -23.41
CA GLU A 267 -1.10 -3.28 -24.58
C GLU A 267 -0.04 -2.20 -24.84
N ASN A 268 1.14 -2.62 -25.29
CA ASN A 268 2.34 -1.80 -25.45
C ASN A 268 3.06 -1.40 -24.15
N GLY A 269 2.75 -2.03 -23.02
CA GLY A 269 3.47 -1.85 -21.76
C GLY A 269 3.09 -0.59 -20.97
N ASN A 270 2.00 0.08 -21.36
CA ASN A 270 1.44 1.19 -20.59
C ASN A 270 0.68 0.64 -19.38
N VAL A 271 0.70 1.35 -18.25
CA VAL A 271 -0.05 0.95 -17.05
C VAL A 271 -1.07 2.03 -16.71
N GLU A 272 -2.31 1.61 -16.43
CA GLU A 272 -3.37 2.49 -15.97
C GLU A 272 -3.81 2.10 -14.56
N ALA A 273 -3.66 3.04 -13.63
CA ALA A 273 -4.20 2.95 -12.29
C ALA A 273 -5.56 3.67 -12.23
N ARG A 274 -6.60 2.96 -11.82
CA ARG A 274 -7.94 3.50 -11.59
C ARG A 274 -8.24 3.47 -10.11
N THR A 275 -9.03 4.43 -9.64
CA THR A 275 -9.27 4.63 -8.22
C THR A 275 -10.77 4.64 -7.92
N HIS A 276 -11.15 4.03 -6.79
CA HIS A 276 -12.54 3.74 -6.46
C HIS A 276 -12.78 3.88 -4.95
N VAL A 277 -14.02 4.16 -4.58
CA VAL A 277 -14.51 4.11 -3.20
C VAL A 277 -15.55 3.01 -3.03
N PRO A 278 -15.66 2.41 -1.83
CA PRO A 278 -16.70 1.42 -1.55
C PRO A 278 -18.10 2.02 -1.66
N ASN A 279 -19.04 1.26 -2.21
CA ASN A 279 -20.46 1.60 -2.19
C ASN A 279 -21.07 1.24 -0.82
N VAL A 280 -21.08 2.21 0.09
CA VAL A 280 -21.58 2.04 1.48
C VAL A 280 -23.06 1.69 1.59
N ALA A 281 -23.84 1.81 0.50
CA ALA A 281 -25.23 1.39 0.46
C ALA A 281 -25.38 -0.15 0.37
N LEU A 282 -24.33 -0.86 -0.04
CA LEU A 282 -24.36 -2.31 -0.11
C LEU A 282 -24.18 -2.95 1.28
N PRO A 283 -24.87 -4.07 1.56
CA PRO A 283 -24.67 -4.84 2.77
C PRO A 283 -23.19 -5.20 2.99
N GLY A 284 -22.69 -5.01 4.21
CA GLY A 284 -21.29 -5.25 4.60
C GLY A 284 -20.31 -4.12 4.29
N PHE A 285 -20.59 -3.26 3.29
CA PHE A 285 -19.69 -2.17 2.91
C PHE A 285 -19.84 -0.94 3.83
N GLY A 286 -21.05 -0.66 4.30
CA GLY A 286 -21.30 0.47 5.21
C GLY A 286 -20.74 0.29 6.62
N SER A 287 -20.54 -0.95 7.07
CA SER A 287 -19.90 -1.30 8.35
C SER A 287 -18.40 -1.56 8.21
N LEU A 288 -17.88 -1.75 7.00
CA LEU A 288 -16.51 -2.21 6.81
C LEU A 288 -15.46 -1.30 7.46
N VAL A 289 -15.48 -0.02 7.08
CA VAL A 289 -14.56 0.99 7.62
C VAL A 289 -15.38 2.17 8.10
N VAL A 290 -15.30 2.44 9.39
CA VAL A 290 -16.14 3.46 10.03
C VAL A 290 -15.31 4.43 10.86
N GLY A 291 -15.79 5.67 10.92
CA GLY A 291 -15.23 6.66 11.84
C GLY A 291 -15.82 6.56 13.25
N PRO A 292 -15.46 7.47 14.16
CA PRO A 292 -15.86 7.44 15.56
C PRO A 292 -17.38 7.33 15.79
N ARG A 293 -18.18 8.05 14.99
CA ARG A 293 -19.65 7.99 15.09
C ARG A 293 -20.22 6.62 14.71
N GLY A 294 -19.68 6.00 13.66
CA GLY A 294 -20.09 4.67 13.22
C GLY A 294 -19.71 3.61 14.25
N ALA A 295 -18.50 3.68 14.80
CA ALA A 295 -18.05 2.83 15.89
C ALA A 295 -18.92 2.98 17.15
N ALA A 296 -19.25 4.21 17.55
CA ALA A 296 -20.12 4.47 18.70
C ALA A 296 -21.55 3.94 18.49
N LYS A 297 -22.06 3.96 17.26
CA LYS A 297 -23.36 3.37 16.91
C LYS A 297 -23.31 1.85 17.00
N ALA A 298 -22.26 1.24 16.44
CA ALA A 298 -22.07 -0.21 16.48
C ALA A 298 -21.92 -0.72 17.93
N ALA A 299 -21.14 -0.04 18.77
CA ALA A 299 -20.94 -0.43 20.16
C ALA A 299 -22.22 -0.36 21.03
N LYS A 300 -23.24 0.40 20.64
CA LYS A 300 -24.50 0.56 21.37
C LYS A 300 -25.59 -0.44 20.96
N SER A 301 -25.40 -1.14 19.85
CA SER A 301 -26.43 -1.99 19.25
C SER A 301 -25.93 -3.42 19.24
N ALA A 302 -26.57 -4.29 20.03
CA ALA A 302 -26.22 -5.72 20.08
C ALA A 302 -26.37 -6.40 18.70
N ASP A 303 -27.28 -5.89 17.87
CA ASP A 303 -27.55 -6.40 16.52
C ASP A 303 -26.76 -5.67 15.42
N ALA A 304 -25.89 -4.71 15.76
CA ALA A 304 -25.12 -4.00 14.75
C ALA A 304 -23.93 -4.84 14.29
N ASP A 305 -23.75 -4.90 12.97
CA ASP A 305 -22.58 -5.52 12.37
C ASP A 305 -21.30 -4.80 12.81
N GLN A 306 -20.40 -5.54 13.48
CA GLN A 306 -19.15 -4.99 13.99
C GLN A 306 -18.29 -4.49 12.83
N PRO A 307 -17.66 -3.31 12.93
CA PRO A 307 -16.85 -2.82 11.82
C PRO A 307 -15.58 -3.64 11.63
N GLY A 308 -15.08 -3.70 10.39
CA GLY A 308 -13.80 -4.35 10.07
C GLY A 308 -12.61 -3.51 10.53
N TYR A 309 -12.66 -2.20 10.29
CA TYR A 309 -11.65 -1.24 10.71
C TYR A 309 -12.31 0.04 11.21
N VAL A 310 -11.72 0.64 12.24
CA VAL A 310 -12.15 1.94 12.77
C VAL A 310 -11.01 2.93 12.62
N TYR A 311 -11.19 3.93 11.76
CA TYR A 311 -10.25 5.02 11.64
C TYR A 311 -10.54 6.08 12.72
N PHE A 312 -9.51 6.82 13.12
CA PHE A 312 -9.65 7.93 14.04
C PHE A 312 -9.50 9.26 13.29
N ASP A 313 -10.35 10.23 13.64
CA ASP A 313 -10.24 11.59 13.12
C ASP A 313 -9.11 12.32 13.86
N SER A 314 -8.34 13.16 13.15
CA SER A 314 -7.44 14.12 13.79
C SER A 314 -8.17 15.44 14.11
N ASP A 315 -7.73 16.16 15.12
CA ASP A 315 -8.16 17.52 15.41
C ASP A 315 -7.43 18.54 14.54
N ARG A 316 -7.63 19.83 14.82
CA ARG A 316 -7.03 20.91 14.04
C ARG A 316 -5.52 20.99 14.22
N ASP A 317 -5.01 20.42 15.29
CA ASP A 317 -3.62 20.41 15.68
C ASP A 317 -2.94 19.10 15.25
N GLY A 318 -3.66 18.24 14.51
CA GLY A 318 -3.17 16.96 14.00
C GLY A 318 -3.28 15.81 15.01
N HIS A 319 -3.78 16.04 16.22
CA HIS A 319 -3.87 15.02 17.26
C HIS A 319 -5.12 14.16 17.11
N VAL A 320 -5.00 12.89 17.49
CA VAL A 320 -6.12 11.94 17.41
C VAL A 320 -7.27 12.35 18.34
N LYS A 321 -8.46 12.57 17.77
CA LYS A 321 -9.69 12.83 18.52
C LYS A 321 -10.17 11.55 19.20
N TRP A 322 -10.01 11.51 20.51
CA TRP A 322 -10.43 10.38 21.36
C TRP A 322 -11.89 10.45 21.82
N ALA A 323 -12.50 11.64 21.80
CA ALA A 323 -13.86 11.85 22.28
C ALA A 323 -14.87 11.02 21.46
N ASN A 324 -15.76 10.32 22.17
CA ASN A 324 -16.83 9.49 21.61
C ASN A 324 -16.35 8.28 20.76
N ASN A 325 -15.10 7.84 20.90
CA ASN A 325 -14.64 6.61 20.25
C ASN A 325 -14.47 5.46 21.27
N PRO A 326 -15.30 4.40 21.21
CA PRO A 326 -15.23 3.30 22.17
C PRO A 326 -13.94 2.47 22.08
N HIS A 327 -13.22 2.54 20.96
CA HIS A 327 -12.01 1.74 20.73
C HIS A 327 -10.70 2.48 21.03
N PHE A 328 -10.76 3.77 21.39
CA PHE A 328 -9.56 4.58 21.61
C PHE A 328 -8.64 3.99 22.69
N GLY A 329 -9.18 3.61 23.85
CA GLY A 329 -8.37 3.05 24.94
C GLY A 329 -7.67 1.75 24.56
N THR A 330 -8.37 0.86 23.85
CA THR A 330 -7.80 -0.39 23.34
C THR A 330 -6.72 -0.13 22.29
N TRP A 331 -6.99 0.77 21.32
CA TRP A 331 -6.02 1.18 20.32
C TRP A 331 -4.76 1.76 20.95
N ARG A 332 -4.91 2.69 21.90
CA ARG A 332 -3.79 3.34 22.56
C ARG A 332 -2.93 2.36 23.36
N SER A 333 -3.56 1.42 24.06
CA SER A 333 -2.85 0.36 24.77
C SER A 333 -2.06 -0.56 23.82
N GLN A 334 -2.63 -0.92 22.67
CA GLN A 334 -1.94 -1.78 21.69
C GLN A 334 -0.84 -1.03 20.92
N GLN A 335 -1.04 0.27 20.70
CA GLN A 335 -0.04 1.14 20.09
C GLN A 335 1.20 1.26 20.97
N ALA A 336 1.02 1.40 22.30
CA ALA A 336 2.12 1.42 23.26
C ALA A 336 2.90 0.09 23.27
N GLU A 337 2.24 -1.05 23.03
CA GLU A 337 2.89 -2.37 22.93
C GLU A 337 3.80 -2.48 21.69
N VAL A 338 3.40 -1.92 20.55
CA VAL A 338 4.21 -1.98 19.32
C VAL A 338 5.32 -0.93 19.28
N CYS A 339 5.18 0.13 20.07
CA CYS A 339 6.10 1.26 20.13
C CYS A 339 6.64 1.49 21.54
N GLU A 340 7.21 0.44 22.14
CA GLU A 340 7.69 0.47 23.51
C GLU A 340 8.71 1.59 23.76
N GLY A 341 8.47 2.35 24.83
CA GLY A 341 9.32 3.45 25.29
C GLY A 341 9.25 4.71 24.41
N LEU A 342 8.27 4.83 23.52
CA LEU A 342 7.87 6.14 23.00
C LEU A 342 6.83 6.75 23.92
N ASP A 343 7.08 7.97 24.39
CA ASP A 343 6.01 8.80 24.93
C ASP A 343 5.25 9.39 23.75
N LEU A 344 4.03 8.91 23.55
CA LEU A 344 3.15 9.38 22.48
C LEU A 344 2.15 10.43 23.01
N ASP A 345 2.16 10.72 24.31
CA ASP A 345 1.33 11.72 24.98
C ASP A 345 2.13 13.02 25.25
N GLU A 346 3.42 13.04 24.90
CA GLU A 346 4.26 14.24 24.94
C GLU A 346 3.64 15.33 24.04
N ILE A 347 2.99 16.29 24.69
CA ILE A 347 2.58 17.56 24.09
C ILE A 347 3.86 18.20 23.56
N ILE A 348 3.99 18.27 22.22
CA ILE A 348 5.07 19.03 21.59
C ILE A 348 4.80 20.50 21.94
N HIS A 349 5.40 20.98 23.03
CA HIS A 349 5.53 22.40 23.29
C HIS A 349 6.43 22.96 22.19
N TYR A 350 5.81 23.56 21.16
CA TYR A 350 6.52 24.46 20.27
C TYR A 350 6.96 25.68 21.09
N GLU A 351 8.27 25.81 21.34
CA GLU A 351 8.91 27.09 21.66
C GLU A 351 9.14 27.91 20.39
#